data_AF-A0A9W3FEP7-F1
#
_entry.id   AF-A0A9W3FEP7-F1
#
_cell.length_a   1.000
_cell.length_b   1.000
_cell.length_c   1.000
_cell.angle_alpha   90.00
_cell.angle_beta   90.00
_cell.angle_gamma   90.00
#
_symmetry.space_group_name_H-M   'P 1'
#
loop_
_entity.id
_entity.type
_entity.pdbx_description
1 polymer ?
#
loop_
_entity_poly.entity_id
_entity_poly.type
_entity_poly.pdbx_seq_one_letter_code
_entity_poly.pdbx_strand_id
1 'polypeptide(L)'
;MTPSFQKRWYMNLHSLMDRALTPQCGGGDELYILTGAVPSDLRVRGRVSVPEFVWLAACCAVPGGGWAMGFVQHPRDAEVIEDVMVKELEKLLPYNPQLFQNNCGETEQDTEKMKKILEVVNQVQEEERMVQSKGSARGTRSALLPPEPAGERSSLLGKLLGFIATPLIKLCQLIYCLAIGVLKYVVYFLWFVTKQVIHGIESSLYRLGSATISYFLTIGEELASIPWKVLKVVVRITRAILRILCCLLKVVCRVLGIPVRVLVDVATFPVYTIGAVPIVCRDIAVGLGGIISLLFDTAFGTMGGLFQAIFTVCKWIGYKMTFDNPGEL
;
A
#
# COMPACT_ATOMS: atom_id res chain seq x y z
N MET A 1 35.44 -28.04 7.47
CA MET A 1 34.39 -27.04 7.20
C MET A 1 34.94 -25.68 7.57
N THR A 2 34.76 -24.66 6.74
CA THR A 2 35.23 -23.30 7.05
C THR A 2 34.28 -22.62 8.04
N PRO A 3 34.77 -21.78 8.96
CA PRO A 3 33.90 -21.06 9.91
C PRO A 3 32.88 -20.15 9.23
N SER A 4 33.24 -19.57 8.08
CA SER A 4 32.34 -18.75 7.26
C SER A 4 31.16 -19.55 6.72
N PHE A 5 31.41 -20.75 6.20
CA PHE A 5 30.36 -21.65 5.71
C PHE A 5 29.43 -22.10 6.83
N GLN A 6 29.98 -22.48 7.99
CA GLN A 6 29.16 -22.86 9.15
C GLN A 6 28.22 -21.74 9.59
N LYS A 7 28.74 -20.51 9.72
CA LYS A 7 27.93 -19.35 10.11
C LYS A 7 26.84 -19.06 9.08
N ARG A 8 27.17 -19.16 7.80
CA ARG A 8 26.23 -18.94 6.69
C ARG A 8 25.12 -19.99 6.67
N TRP A 9 25.49 -21.27 6.66
CA TRP A 9 24.54 -22.39 6.71
C TRP A 9 23.56 -22.23 7.87
N TYR A 10 24.07 -21.93 9.07
CA TYR A 10 23.23 -21.72 10.25
C TYR A 10 22.24 -20.57 10.07
N MET A 11 22.70 -19.42 9.56
CA MET A 11 21.83 -18.25 9.35
C MET A 11 20.77 -18.51 8.28
N ASN A 12 21.14 -19.17 7.18
CA ASN A 12 20.20 -19.49 6.12
C ASN A 12 19.17 -20.50 6.58
N LEU A 13 19.61 -21.54 7.27
CA LEU A 13 18.72 -22.56 7.82
C LEU A 13 17.75 -21.94 8.83
N HIS A 14 18.22 -21.06 9.71
CA HIS A 14 17.34 -20.34 10.63
C HIS A 14 16.33 -19.43 9.88
N SER A 15 16.77 -18.73 8.84
CA SER A 15 15.90 -17.89 8.00
C SER A 15 14.85 -18.72 7.26
N LEU A 16 15.26 -19.86 6.68
CA LEU A 16 14.37 -20.82 6.03
C LEU A 16 13.34 -21.40 7.01
N MET A 17 13.78 -21.78 8.20
CA MET A 17 12.89 -22.29 9.23
C MET A 17 11.83 -21.26 9.63
N ASP A 18 12.23 -20.02 9.93
CA ASP A 18 11.33 -18.99 10.46
C ASP A 18 10.43 -18.38 9.38
N ARG A 19 10.96 -18.15 8.17
CA ARG A 19 10.23 -17.47 7.08
C ARG A 19 9.50 -18.43 6.15
N ALA A 20 9.99 -19.65 5.98
CA ALA A 20 9.45 -20.58 4.98
C ALA A 20 8.78 -21.82 5.61
N LEU A 21 9.51 -22.59 6.41
CA LEU A 21 9.02 -23.92 6.85
C LEU A 21 7.97 -23.82 7.95
N THR A 22 8.22 -23.05 9.01
CA THR A 22 7.32 -22.90 10.17
C THR A 22 5.97 -22.28 9.78
N PRO A 23 5.92 -21.18 8.99
CA PRO A 23 4.65 -20.56 8.60
C PRO A 23 3.79 -21.47 7.70
N GLN A 24 4.44 -22.28 6.86
CA GLN A 24 3.75 -23.21 5.96
C GLN A 24 3.37 -24.53 6.64
N CYS A 25 3.77 -24.72 7.90
CA CYS A 25 3.41 -25.87 8.73
C CYS A 25 2.59 -25.46 9.97
N GLY A 26 1.61 -24.58 9.80
CA GLY A 26 0.65 -24.25 10.86
C GLY A 26 1.26 -23.61 12.12
N GLY A 27 2.49 -23.09 12.06
CA GLY A 27 3.21 -22.59 13.23
C GLY A 27 4.32 -23.51 13.75
N GLY A 28 4.55 -24.66 13.10
CA GLY A 28 5.69 -25.56 13.36
C GLY A 28 5.39 -26.76 14.24
N ASP A 29 4.17 -26.91 14.75
CA ASP A 29 3.82 -27.97 15.71
C ASP A 29 3.97 -29.40 15.13
N GLU A 30 3.80 -29.54 13.81
CA GLU A 30 3.95 -30.80 13.07
C GLU A 30 5.12 -30.75 12.06
N LEU A 31 6.11 -29.88 12.31
CA LEU A 31 7.29 -29.74 11.46
C LEU A 31 8.42 -30.65 11.97
N TYR A 32 8.75 -31.66 11.16
CA TYR A 32 9.83 -32.61 11.41
C TYR A 32 11.02 -32.28 10.52
N ILE A 33 12.20 -32.17 11.12
CA ILE A 33 13.43 -31.81 10.40
C ILE A 33 14.47 -32.91 10.62
N LEU A 34 15.01 -33.40 9.52
CA LEU A 34 16.18 -34.27 9.48
C LEU A 34 17.32 -33.48 8.82
N THR A 35 18.52 -33.57 9.36
CA THR A 35 19.69 -32.93 8.75
C THR A 35 20.90 -33.82 8.90
N GLY A 36 21.81 -33.72 7.94
CA GLY A 36 23.02 -34.51 7.93
C GLY A 36 24.07 -33.93 7.01
N ALA A 37 25.19 -34.65 6.95
CA ALA A 37 26.32 -34.33 6.09
C ALA A 37 26.77 -35.62 5.41
N VAL A 38 27.01 -35.54 4.10
CA VAL A 38 27.58 -36.66 3.34
C VAL A 38 29.10 -36.52 3.38
N PRO A 39 29.85 -37.53 3.86
CA PRO A 39 31.29 -37.44 4.00
C PRO A 39 31.98 -37.50 2.63
N SER A 40 33.00 -36.65 2.41
CA SER A 40 33.90 -36.78 1.26
C SER A 40 35.16 -37.60 1.60
N ASP A 41 35.97 -37.86 0.57
CA ASP A 41 37.30 -38.46 0.71
C ASP A 41 38.32 -37.56 1.40
N LEU A 42 38.07 -36.25 1.47
CA LEU A 42 38.96 -35.33 2.17
C LEU A 42 38.83 -35.50 3.68
N ARG A 43 39.95 -35.77 4.36
CA ARG A 43 39.98 -35.96 5.82
C ARG A 43 40.89 -34.95 6.51
N VAL A 44 40.38 -34.33 7.57
CA VAL A 44 41.17 -33.52 8.48
C VAL A 44 41.99 -34.45 9.38
N ARG A 45 43.31 -34.34 9.27
CA ARG A 45 44.28 -35.15 10.04
C ARG A 45 44.01 -36.67 9.95
N GLY A 46 43.47 -37.12 8.81
CA GLY A 46 43.13 -38.54 8.56
C GLY A 46 41.98 -39.11 9.41
N ARG A 47 41.32 -38.32 10.27
CA ARG A 47 40.32 -38.81 11.23
C ARG A 47 38.89 -38.35 10.94
N VAL A 48 38.71 -37.10 10.54
CA VAL A 48 37.37 -36.50 10.35
C VAL A 48 37.19 -36.17 8.88
N SER A 49 36.24 -36.81 8.21
CA SER A 49 35.88 -36.46 6.83
C SER A 49 35.27 -35.06 6.78
N VAL A 50 35.77 -34.25 5.84
CA VAL A 50 35.14 -33.01 5.45
C VAL A 50 33.89 -33.37 4.64
N PRO A 51 32.72 -32.78 4.92
CA PRO A 51 31.52 -33.04 4.14
C PRO A 51 31.72 -32.71 2.66
N GLU A 52 31.21 -33.57 1.78
CA GLU A 52 31.00 -33.28 0.37
C GLU A 52 29.86 -32.29 0.20
N PHE A 53 28.73 -32.54 0.88
CA PHE A 53 27.61 -31.62 1.02
C PHE A 53 26.90 -31.82 2.35
N VAL A 54 26.20 -30.77 2.78
CA VAL A 54 25.26 -30.81 3.90
C VAL A 54 23.84 -30.80 3.35
N TRP A 55 22.92 -31.41 4.07
CA TRP A 55 21.54 -31.52 3.64
C TRP A 55 20.56 -31.35 4.80
N LEU A 56 19.35 -30.97 4.45
CA LEU A 56 18.20 -30.87 5.34
C LEU A 56 16.97 -31.39 4.62
N ALA A 57 16.22 -32.27 5.28
CA ALA A 57 14.90 -32.69 4.85
C ALA A 57 13.88 -32.17 5.87
N ALA A 58 12.83 -31.54 5.38
CA ALA A 58 11.73 -31.02 6.19
C ALA A 58 10.43 -31.71 5.77
N CYS A 59 9.64 -32.10 6.76
CA CYS A 59 8.31 -32.66 6.60
C CYS A 59 7.31 -31.89 7.46
N CYS A 60 6.15 -31.57 6.89
CA CYS A 60 4.99 -31.13 7.64
C CYS A 60 3.90 -32.19 7.61
N ALA A 61 3.61 -32.82 8.75
CA ALA A 61 2.66 -33.93 8.86
C ALA A 61 1.23 -33.48 9.23
N VAL A 62 0.76 -32.37 8.64
CA VAL A 62 -0.59 -31.85 8.91
C VAL A 62 -1.65 -32.76 8.25
N PRO A 63 -2.71 -33.16 8.99
CA PRO A 63 -3.76 -34.02 8.45
C PRO A 63 -4.48 -33.33 7.28
N GLY A 64 -4.57 -34.02 6.14
CA GLY A 64 -5.29 -33.54 4.94
C GLY A 64 -4.54 -32.57 4.02
N GLY A 65 -3.22 -32.41 4.19
CA GLY A 65 -2.41 -31.52 3.35
C GLY A 65 -0.98 -31.37 3.83
N GLY A 66 -0.23 -32.47 3.75
CA GLY A 66 1.19 -32.54 4.13
C GLY A 66 2.11 -32.12 2.99
N TRP A 67 3.35 -31.79 3.32
CA TRP A 67 4.41 -31.55 2.33
C TRP A 67 5.76 -32.01 2.86
N ALA A 68 6.66 -32.33 1.94
CA ALA A 68 8.02 -32.72 2.27
C ALA A 68 9.00 -32.16 1.23
N MET A 69 10.11 -31.60 1.70
CA MET A 69 11.10 -30.94 0.84
C MET A 69 12.53 -31.17 1.35
N GLY A 70 13.48 -31.28 0.43
CA GLY A 70 14.89 -31.41 0.70
C GLY A 70 15.66 -30.16 0.29
N PHE A 71 16.75 -29.88 1.00
CA PHE A 71 17.67 -28.80 0.72
C PHE A 71 19.09 -29.33 0.80
N VAL A 72 19.91 -29.01 -0.20
CA VAL A 72 21.31 -29.41 -0.29
C VAL A 72 22.18 -28.17 -0.40
N GLN A 73 23.30 -28.16 0.31
CA GLN A 73 24.31 -27.12 0.16
C GLN A 73 25.72 -27.71 0.10
N HIS A 74 26.43 -27.35 -0.96
CA HIS A 74 27.81 -27.74 -1.18
C HIS A 74 28.77 -26.74 -0.49
N PRO A 75 29.80 -27.19 0.26
CA PRO A 75 30.78 -26.30 0.89
C PRO A 75 31.74 -25.65 -0.11
N ARG A 76 31.84 -26.21 -1.33
CA ARG A 76 32.77 -25.77 -2.39
C ARG A 76 32.07 -24.96 -3.47
N ASP A 77 30.82 -25.25 -3.79
CA ASP A 77 30.00 -24.43 -4.68
C ASP A 77 29.31 -23.35 -3.87
N ALA A 78 29.84 -22.14 -4.01
CA ALA A 78 29.42 -21.00 -3.23
C ALA A 78 27.97 -20.62 -3.57
N GLU A 79 27.15 -20.53 -2.51
CA GLU A 79 25.98 -19.62 -2.40
C GLU A 79 24.64 -20.10 -2.95
N VAL A 80 24.50 -21.37 -3.34
CA VAL A 80 23.19 -21.90 -3.75
C VAL A 80 22.74 -22.98 -2.78
N ILE A 81 21.58 -22.76 -2.16
CA ILE A 81 20.82 -23.83 -1.52
C ILE A 81 20.00 -24.45 -2.63
N GLU A 82 20.29 -25.69 -2.95
CA GLU A 82 19.54 -26.45 -3.95
C GLU A 82 18.32 -27.04 -3.26
N ASP A 83 17.14 -26.65 -3.70
CA ASP A 83 15.91 -27.32 -3.32
C ASP A 83 15.70 -28.58 -4.18
N VAL A 84 15.38 -29.69 -3.52
CA VAL A 84 15.16 -30.98 -4.15
C VAL A 84 13.93 -31.65 -3.55
N MET A 85 13.29 -32.53 -4.31
CA MET A 85 12.26 -33.38 -3.71
C MET A 85 12.90 -34.37 -2.73
N VAL A 86 12.19 -34.77 -1.69
CA VAL A 86 12.74 -35.74 -0.70
C VAL A 86 13.20 -37.03 -1.38
N LYS A 87 12.45 -37.54 -2.36
CA LYS A 87 12.85 -38.73 -3.14
C LYS A 87 14.12 -38.54 -3.97
N GLU A 88 14.43 -37.32 -4.36
CA GLU A 88 15.69 -37.00 -5.05
C GLU A 88 16.82 -36.88 -4.05
N LEU A 89 16.57 -36.26 -2.89
CA LEU A 89 17.51 -36.23 -1.79
C LEU A 89 17.90 -37.64 -1.34
N GLU A 90 16.95 -38.56 -1.17
CA GLU A 90 17.22 -39.95 -0.82
C GLU A 90 18.21 -40.63 -1.77
N LYS A 91 18.11 -40.34 -3.08
CA LYS A 91 19.04 -40.88 -4.11
C LYS A 91 20.44 -40.28 -4.03
N LEU A 92 20.56 -39.06 -3.51
CA LEU A 92 21.84 -38.39 -3.29
C LEU A 92 22.53 -38.91 -2.02
N LEU A 93 21.77 -39.46 -1.07
CA LEU A 93 22.31 -39.94 0.19
C LEU A 93 22.95 -41.33 0.04
N PRO A 94 24.07 -41.59 0.74
CA PRO A 94 24.66 -42.92 0.78
C PRO A 94 23.65 -43.96 1.25
N TYR A 95 23.60 -45.10 0.56
CA TYR A 95 22.72 -46.24 0.85
C TYR A 95 21.22 -46.02 0.61
N ASN A 96 20.82 -44.91 -0.04
CA ASN A 96 19.43 -44.62 -0.42
C ASN A 96 18.43 -44.82 0.74
N PRO A 97 18.60 -44.12 1.87
CA PRO A 97 17.69 -44.25 3.01
C PRO A 97 16.28 -43.80 2.63
N GLN A 98 15.27 -44.33 3.32
CA GLN A 98 13.89 -43.83 3.23
C GLN A 98 13.68 -42.77 4.32
N LEU A 99 13.60 -41.51 3.91
CA LEU A 99 13.31 -40.37 4.77
C LEU A 99 11.79 -40.23 4.93
N PHE A 100 11.33 -40.05 6.18
CA PHE A 100 9.91 -39.85 6.52
C PHE A 100 8.97 -40.99 6.08
N GLN A 101 9.36 -42.24 6.33
CA GLN A 101 8.60 -43.42 5.95
C GLN A 101 7.09 -43.35 6.35
N ASN A 102 6.20 -43.59 5.39
CA ASN A 102 4.73 -43.61 5.54
C ASN A 102 4.10 -42.29 6.03
N ASN A 103 4.82 -41.17 5.99
CA ASN A 103 4.33 -39.87 6.43
C ASN A 103 4.68 -38.78 5.41
N CYS A 104 4.06 -37.60 5.55
CA CYS A 104 4.45 -36.41 4.80
C CYS A 104 4.15 -36.46 3.28
N GLY A 105 3.04 -37.11 2.91
CA GLY A 105 2.45 -37.00 1.57
C GLY A 105 3.22 -37.76 0.49
N GLU A 106 3.17 -39.09 0.54
CA GLU A 106 3.68 -39.95 -0.55
C GLU A 106 2.82 -39.85 -1.82
N THR A 107 1.56 -39.42 -1.69
CA THR A 107 0.55 -39.41 -2.77
C THR A 107 -0.16 -38.07 -3.00
N GLU A 108 -0.28 -37.21 -1.98
CA GLU A 108 -0.91 -35.88 -2.09
C GLU A 108 -0.06 -34.84 -1.36
N GLN A 109 0.78 -34.13 -2.12
CA GLN A 109 1.58 -33.02 -1.61
C GLN A 109 0.93 -31.68 -1.93
N ASP A 110 0.91 -30.80 -0.93
CA ASP A 110 0.42 -29.43 -1.10
C ASP A 110 1.39 -28.58 -1.95
N THR A 111 1.27 -28.72 -3.27
CA THR A 111 2.11 -28.01 -4.26
C THR A 111 2.08 -26.49 -4.11
N GLU A 112 0.97 -25.92 -3.62
CA GLU A 112 0.87 -24.48 -3.35
C GLU A 112 1.78 -24.04 -2.18
N LYS A 113 1.83 -24.83 -1.10
CA LYS A 113 2.71 -24.55 0.05
C LYS A 113 4.17 -24.73 -0.36
N MET A 114 4.49 -25.78 -1.11
CA MET A 114 5.83 -26.00 -1.65
C MET A 114 6.29 -24.84 -2.53
N LYS A 115 5.41 -24.31 -3.40
CA LYS A 115 5.72 -23.14 -4.23
C LYS A 115 6.03 -21.89 -3.39
N LYS A 116 5.27 -21.65 -2.31
CA LYS A 116 5.54 -20.54 -1.37
C LYS A 116 6.87 -20.71 -0.64
N ILE A 117 7.22 -21.93 -0.24
CA ILE A 117 8.52 -22.24 0.37
C ILE A 117 9.64 -21.91 -0.62
N LEU A 118 9.51 -22.35 -1.87
CA LEU A 118 10.49 -22.09 -2.93
C LEU A 118 10.69 -20.60 -3.22
N GLU A 119 9.61 -19.82 -3.22
CA GLU A 119 9.68 -18.36 -3.38
C GLU A 119 10.51 -17.71 -2.26
N VAL A 120 10.30 -18.12 -1.00
CA VAL A 120 11.06 -17.61 0.15
C VAL A 120 12.52 -18.06 0.11
N VAL A 121 12.80 -19.30 -0.33
CA VAL A 121 14.17 -19.79 -0.51
C VAL A 121 14.94 -18.91 -1.50
N ASN A 122 14.32 -18.60 -2.64
CA ASN A 122 14.91 -17.70 -3.63
C ASN A 122 15.16 -16.29 -3.06
N GLN A 123 14.24 -15.73 -2.28
CA GLN A 123 14.43 -14.43 -1.62
C GLN A 123 15.60 -14.45 -0.62
N VAL A 124 15.72 -15.50 0.20
CA VAL A 124 16.84 -15.65 1.14
C VAL A 124 18.16 -15.71 0.38
N GLN A 125 18.20 -16.41 -0.75
CA GLN A 125 19.37 -16.48 -1.59
C GLN A 125 19.72 -15.14 -2.28
N GLU A 126 18.73 -14.39 -2.75
CA GLU A 126 18.94 -13.05 -3.31
C GLU A 126 19.42 -12.04 -2.26
N GLU A 127 18.87 -12.09 -1.05
CA GLU A 127 19.31 -11.28 0.08
C GLU A 127 20.80 -11.55 0.43
N GLU A 128 21.23 -12.82 0.40
CA GLU A 128 22.64 -13.16 0.57
C GLU A 128 23.54 -12.55 -0.52
N ARG A 129 23.13 -12.64 -1.80
CA ARG A 129 23.89 -12.03 -2.91
C ARG A 129 23.98 -10.51 -2.77
N MET A 130 22.94 -9.84 -2.28
CA MET A 130 22.95 -8.40 -2.03
C MET A 130 23.83 -8.00 -0.84
N VAL A 131 23.86 -8.79 0.24
CA VAL A 131 24.72 -8.55 1.42
C VAL A 131 26.19 -8.71 1.06
N GLN A 132 26.54 -9.66 0.18
CA GLN A 132 27.91 -9.87 -0.27
C GLN A 132 28.40 -8.78 -1.23
N SER A 133 27.51 -8.24 -2.09
CA SER A 133 27.79 -7.08 -2.94
C SER A 133 28.01 -5.77 -2.14
N LYS A 134 27.28 -5.58 -1.03
CA LYS A 134 27.45 -4.41 -0.14
C LYS A 134 28.69 -4.46 0.75
N GLY A 135 29.43 -5.57 0.77
CA GLY A 135 30.74 -5.66 1.43
C GLY A 135 31.84 -4.79 0.79
N SER A 136 31.61 -4.25 -0.42
CA SER A 136 32.62 -3.53 -1.20
C SER A 136 32.34 -2.03 -1.44
N ALA A 137 31.29 -1.44 -0.84
CA ALA A 137 30.99 -0.01 -1.05
C ALA A 137 30.60 0.70 0.25
N ARG A 138 31.58 1.40 0.85
CA ARG A 138 31.38 2.35 1.95
C ARG A 138 31.89 3.74 1.54
N GLY A 139 31.03 4.74 1.69
CA GLY A 139 31.28 6.19 1.48
C GLY A 139 30.44 6.71 0.30
N THR A 140 29.67 7.80 0.36
CA THR A 140 29.84 9.06 1.10
C THR A 140 28.51 9.82 1.16
N ARG A 141 28.39 10.68 2.17
CA ARG A 141 27.24 11.49 2.60
C ARG A 141 27.20 12.87 1.88
N SER A 142 26.00 13.45 1.83
CA SER A 142 25.67 14.90 1.75
C SER A 142 25.60 15.60 0.38
N ALA A 143 24.45 16.24 0.05
CA ALA A 143 24.23 17.70 0.19
C ALA A 143 22.94 18.20 -0.53
N LEU A 144 22.28 19.19 0.12
CA LEU A 144 21.21 20.15 -0.29
C LEU A 144 21.50 20.87 -1.64
N LEU A 145 20.61 21.55 -2.43
CA LEU A 145 19.33 22.31 -2.28
C LEU A 145 18.75 22.68 -3.71
N PRO A 146 17.73 23.57 -3.94
CA PRO A 146 16.52 23.33 -4.77
C PRO A 146 16.39 24.26 -6.03
N PRO A 147 15.18 24.39 -6.63
CA PRO A 147 14.80 25.67 -7.26
C PRO A 147 13.43 26.24 -6.83
N GLU A 148 13.42 27.56 -6.67
CA GLU A 148 12.27 28.51 -6.65
C GLU A 148 11.71 28.71 -8.08
N PRO A 149 10.45 29.15 -8.27
CA PRO A 149 10.20 30.58 -8.50
C PRO A 149 8.85 31.17 -8.02
N ALA A 150 8.95 32.34 -7.37
CA ALA A 150 8.32 33.65 -7.66
C ALA A 150 6.88 33.74 -8.25
N GLY A 151 6.03 34.52 -7.57
CA GLY A 151 4.77 35.05 -8.12
C GLY A 151 3.88 35.77 -7.08
N GLU A 152 4.25 36.99 -6.70
CA GLU A 152 3.46 37.87 -5.82
C GLU A 152 2.22 38.46 -6.50
N ARG A 153 1.03 38.24 -5.91
CA ARG A 153 -0.09 39.21 -5.74
C ARG A 153 -1.35 38.63 -5.06
N SER A 154 -1.25 37.45 -4.45
CA SER A 154 -2.33 36.77 -3.68
C SER A 154 -2.16 36.86 -2.15
N SER A 155 -1.29 37.74 -1.66
CA SER A 155 -0.60 37.61 -0.37
C SER A 155 -1.37 38.04 0.88
N LEU A 156 -2.60 38.56 0.76
CA LEU A 156 -3.40 38.97 1.93
C LEU A 156 -4.65 38.09 2.15
N LEU A 157 -5.38 37.74 1.10
CA LEU A 157 -6.52 36.82 1.18
C LEU A 157 -6.08 35.36 1.41
N GLY A 158 -4.99 34.92 0.75
CA GLY A 158 -4.41 33.59 0.98
C GLY A 158 -3.78 33.44 2.37
N LYS A 159 -3.24 34.52 2.96
CA LYS A 159 -2.71 34.51 4.33
C LYS A 159 -3.81 34.40 5.38
N LEU A 160 -4.95 35.06 5.20
CA LEU A 160 -6.10 34.96 6.12
C LEU A 160 -6.83 33.62 6.01
N LEU A 161 -7.05 33.10 4.79
CA LEU A 161 -7.65 31.79 4.57
C LEU A 161 -6.73 30.66 5.08
N GLY A 162 -5.41 30.80 4.89
CA GLY A 162 -4.41 29.90 5.45
C GLY A 162 -4.36 29.94 6.98
N PHE A 163 -4.50 31.11 7.60
CA PHE A 163 -4.45 31.27 9.07
C PHE A 163 -5.60 30.56 9.81
N ILE A 164 -6.79 30.45 9.18
CA ILE A 164 -7.96 29.76 9.75
C ILE A 164 -8.02 28.29 9.30
N ALA A 165 -7.65 27.98 8.05
CA ALA A 165 -7.69 26.62 7.52
C ALA A 165 -6.59 25.73 8.11
N THR A 166 -5.39 26.26 8.35
CA THR A 166 -4.23 25.49 8.83
C THR A 166 -4.41 24.88 10.24
N PRO A 167 -4.93 25.61 11.26
CA PRO A 167 -5.20 25.00 12.56
C PRO A 167 -6.34 23.98 12.53
N LEU A 168 -7.40 24.23 11.75
CA LEU A 168 -8.54 23.31 11.61
C LEU A 168 -8.17 22.02 10.87
N ILE A 169 -7.37 22.12 9.81
CA ILE A 169 -6.86 20.94 9.07
C ILE A 169 -5.97 20.10 9.99
N LYS A 170 -5.09 20.74 10.79
CA LYS A 170 -4.28 20.01 11.78
C LYS A 170 -5.14 19.37 12.88
N LEU A 171 -6.20 20.02 13.34
CA LEU A 171 -7.13 19.46 14.33
C LEU A 171 -7.89 18.24 13.76
N CYS A 172 -8.39 18.33 12.54
CA CYS A 172 -9.03 17.22 11.84
C CYS A 172 -8.06 16.06 11.60
N GLN A 173 -6.82 16.36 11.21
CA GLN A 173 -5.77 15.36 11.03
C GLN A 173 -5.43 14.66 12.35
N LEU A 174 -5.37 15.40 13.45
CA LEU A 174 -5.11 14.85 14.79
C LEU A 174 -6.26 13.94 15.24
N ILE A 175 -7.52 14.37 15.09
CA ILE A 175 -8.70 13.55 15.42
C ILE A 175 -8.77 12.29 14.55
N TYR A 176 -8.44 12.41 13.25
CA TYR A 176 -8.41 11.27 12.33
C TYR A 176 -7.31 10.26 12.69
N CYS A 177 -6.09 10.72 12.98
CA CYS A 177 -5.00 9.87 13.45
C CYS A 177 -5.34 9.18 14.78
N LEU A 178 -5.99 9.89 15.70
CA LEU A 178 -6.40 9.36 16.99
C LEU A 178 -7.52 8.31 16.83
N ALA A 179 -8.48 8.54 15.93
CA ALA A 179 -9.51 7.58 15.57
C ALA A 179 -8.94 6.30 14.93
N ILE A 180 -7.98 6.43 14.02
CA ILE A 180 -7.26 5.28 13.44
C ILE A 180 -6.48 4.52 14.50
N GLY A 181 -5.80 5.24 15.40
CA GLY A 181 -5.08 4.64 16.52
C GLY A 181 -6.01 3.79 17.38
N VAL A 182 -7.12 4.37 17.84
CA VAL A 182 -8.14 3.67 18.64
C VAL A 182 -8.71 2.47 17.88
N LEU A 183 -9.02 2.62 16.59
CA LEU A 183 -9.54 1.52 15.76
C LEU A 183 -8.53 0.37 15.66
N LYS A 184 -7.25 0.67 15.43
CA LYS A 184 -6.17 -0.32 15.35
C LYS A 184 -6.02 -1.07 16.67
N TYR A 185 -6.06 -0.37 17.80
CA TYR A 185 -6.03 -1.00 19.12
C TYR A 185 -7.25 -1.87 19.40
N VAL A 186 -8.46 -1.44 19.03
CA VAL A 186 -9.68 -2.23 19.20
C VAL A 186 -9.65 -3.49 18.34
N VAL A 187 -9.22 -3.39 17.08
CA VAL A 187 -9.07 -4.55 16.19
C VAL A 187 -8.00 -5.51 16.72
N TYR A 188 -6.87 -4.99 17.19
CA TYR A 188 -5.80 -5.81 17.77
C TYR A 188 -6.25 -6.52 19.05
N PHE A 189 -6.99 -5.82 19.91
CA PHE A 189 -7.55 -6.40 21.13
C PHE A 189 -8.58 -7.49 20.81
N LEU A 190 -9.48 -7.24 19.85
CA LEU A 190 -10.46 -8.24 19.40
C LEU A 190 -9.75 -9.47 18.81
N TRP A 191 -8.74 -9.26 17.97
CA TRP A 191 -7.92 -10.33 17.40
C TRP A 191 -7.23 -11.17 18.48
N PHE A 192 -6.64 -10.49 19.48
CA PHE A 192 -5.99 -11.15 20.60
C PHE A 192 -6.98 -11.99 21.42
N VAL A 193 -8.15 -11.44 21.75
CA VAL A 193 -9.21 -12.16 22.48
C VAL A 193 -9.69 -13.37 21.68
N THR A 194 -9.92 -13.23 20.36
CA THR A 194 -10.32 -14.37 19.53
C THR A 194 -9.24 -15.44 19.46
N LYS A 195 -7.96 -15.06 19.33
CA LYS A 195 -6.84 -16.00 19.30
C LYS A 195 -6.71 -16.75 20.64
N GLN A 196 -6.88 -16.05 21.75
CA GLN A 196 -6.81 -16.64 23.09
C GLN A 196 -7.96 -17.61 23.37
N VAL A 197 -9.17 -17.29 22.89
CA VAL A 197 -10.33 -18.20 23.00
C VAL A 197 -10.14 -19.44 22.13
N ILE A 198 -9.64 -19.29 20.90
CA ILE A 198 -9.37 -20.43 20.00
C ILE A 198 -8.31 -21.34 20.61
N HIS A 199 -7.16 -20.80 21.01
CA HIS A 199 -6.09 -21.58 21.63
C HIS A 199 -6.50 -22.20 22.98
N GLY A 200 -7.37 -21.53 23.74
CA GLY A 200 -7.95 -22.08 24.98
C GLY A 200 -8.89 -23.27 24.73
N ILE A 201 -9.73 -23.18 23.70
CA ILE A 201 -10.62 -24.27 23.28
C ILE A 201 -9.81 -25.44 22.74
N GLU A 202 -8.82 -25.15 21.90
CA GLU A 202 -7.94 -26.12 21.27
C GLU A 202 -7.10 -26.89 22.30
N SER A 203 -6.45 -26.19 23.22
CA SER A 203 -5.69 -26.83 24.32
C SER A 203 -6.58 -27.64 25.27
N SER A 204 -7.82 -27.21 25.52
CA SER A 204 -8.80 -27.96 26.31
C SER A 204 -9.29 -29.21 25.57
N LEU A 205 -9.52 -29.12 24.25
CA LEU A 205 -9.94 -30.25 23.42
C LEU A 205 -8.80 -31.26 23.22
N TYR A 206 -7.56 -30.82 23.04
CA TYR A 206 -6.40 -31.69 22.92
C TYR A 206 -6.08 -32.42 24.23
N ARG A 207 -6.21 -31.76 25.39
CA ARG A 207 -6.05 -32.42 26.70
C ARG A 207 -7.16 -33.43 27.02
N LEU A 208 -8.37 -33.24 26.50
CA LEU A 208 -9.46 -34.21 26.61
C LEU A 208 -9.37 -35.33 25.56
N GLY A 209 -8.79 -35.02 24.40
CA GLY A 209 -8.75 -35.85 23.21
C GLY A 209 -7.86 -37.08 23.28
N SER A 210 -6.87 -37.13 24.17
CA SER A 210 -5.97 -38.29 24.25
C SER A 210 -6.43 -39.38 25.23
N ALA A 211 -7.33 -39.08 26.17
CA ALA A 211 -7.72 -40.03 27.22
C ALA A 211 -9.21 -40.37 27.30
N THR A 212 -10.10 -39.59 26.66
CA THR A 212 -11.53 -39.62 27.05
C THR A 212 -12.54 -39.58 25.89
N ILE A 213 -12.10 -39.66 24.62
CA ILE A 213 -13.01 -39.61 23.45
C ILE A 213 -14.08 -40.71 23.48
N SER A 214 -13.80 -41.88 24.07
CA SER A 214 -14.77 -42.98 24.21
C SER A 214 -15.86 -42.71 25.27
N TYR A 215 -15.56 -41.94 26.33
CA TYR A 215 -16.52 -41.63 27.40
C TYR A 215 -17.26 -40.29 27.18
N PHE A 216 -16.68 -39.36 26.41
CA PHE A 216 -17.28 -38.05 26.15
C PHE A 216 -18.39 -38.05 25.11
N LEU A 217 -18.47 -39.02 24.19
CA LEU A 217 -19.62 -39.12 23.28
C LEU A 217 -20.94 -39.38 24.03
N THR A 218 -20.87 -40.00 25.21
CA THR A 218 -22.04 -40.28 26.08
C THR A 218 -22.35 -39.15 27.05
N ILE A 219 -21.37 -38.29 27.40
CA ILE A 219 -21.49 -37.13 28.31
C ILE A 219 -21.49 -35.79 27.53
N GLY A 220 -21.49 -35.86 26.19
CA GLY A 220 -21.14 -34.75 25.30
C GLY A 220 -22.07 -33.54 25.35
N GLU A 221 -23.32 -33.73 25.81
CA GLU A 221 -24.32 -32.67 25.88
C GLU A 221 -24.06 -31.67 27.02
N GLU A 222 -23.58 -32.15 28.18
CA GLU A 222 -23.31 -31.28 29.33
C GLU A 222 -21.98 -30.55 29.19
N LEU A 223 -20.95 -31.20 28.62
CA LEU A 223 -19.63 -30.61 28.51
C LEU A 223 -19.50 -29.60 27.37
N ALA A 224 -20.23 -29.80 26.26
CA ALA A 224 -20.31 -28.82 25.17
C ALA A 224 -21.08 -27.55 25.61
N SER A 225 -21.96 -27.66 26.60
CA SER A 225 -22.76 -26.54 27.11
C SER A 225 -21.92 -25.45 27.80
N ILE A 226 -20.79 -25.82 28.40
CA ILE A 226 -19.92 -24.92 29.16
C ILE A 226 -19.15 -23.95 28.23
N PRO A 227 -18.38 -24.41 27.22
CA PRO A 227 -17.75 -23.53 26.26
C PRO A 227 -18.78 -22.80 25.40
N TRP A 228 -19.94 -23.38 25.12
CA TRP A 228 -21.02 -22.69 24.39
C TRP A 228 -21.58 -21.48 25.16
N LYS A 229 -21.71 -21.59 26.49
CA LYS A 229 -22.10 -20.46 27.36
C LYS A 229 -21.05 -19.34 27.32
N VAL A 230 -19.76 -19.68 27.39
CA VAL A 230 -18.67 -18.70 27.28
C VAL A 230 -18.66 -18.03 25.91
N LEU A 231 -18.80 -18.80 24.84
CA LEU A 231 -18.88 -18.28 23.47
C LEU A 231 -20.06 -17.31 23.30
N LYS A 232 -21.22 -17.63 23.87
CA LYS A 232 -22.41 -16.77 23.86
C LYS A 232 -22.17 -15.43 24.57
N VAL A 233 -21.42 -15.44 25.68
CA VAL A 233 -21.05 -14.21 26.40
C VAL A 233 -20.04 -13.39 25.59
N VAL A 234 -19.03 -14.04 25.00
CA VAL A 234 -18.05 -13.38 24.12
C VAL A 234 -18.74 -12.68 22.95
N VAL A 235 -19.67 -13.35 22.25
CA VAL A 235 -20.44 -12.75 21.16
C VAL A 235 -21.25 -11.53 21.63
N ARG A 236 -21.83 -11.58 22.84
CA ARG A 236 -22.56 -10.43 23.41
C ARG A 236 -21.62 -9.25 23.69
N ILE A 237 -20.44 -9.51 24.25
CA ILE A 237 -19.43 -8.47 24.54
C ILE A 237 -18.93 -7.85 23.23
N THR A 238 -18.59 -8.66 22.23
CA THR A 238 -18.13 -8.17 20.93
C THR A 238 -19.19 -7.31 20.24
N ARG A 239 -20.46 -7.73 20.31
CA ARG A 239 -21.57 -6.93 19.76
C ARG A 239 -21.77 -5.61 20.50
N ALA A 240 -21.59 -5.59 21.83
CA ALA A 240 -21.65 -4.36 22.62
C ALA A 240 -20.52 -3.40 22.25
N ILE A 241 -19.28 -3.89 22.12
CA ILE A 241 -18.12 -3.11 21.68
C ILE A 241 -18.35 -2.53 20.27
N LEU A 242 -18.87 -3.35 19.35
CA LEU A 242 -19.17 -2.91 17.98
C LEU A 242 -20.21 -1.77 17.96
N ARG A 243 -21.23 -1.84 18.83
CA ARG A 243 -22.20 -0.73 18.98
C ARG A 243 -21.53 0.53 19.49
N ILE A 244 -20.67 0.44 20.51
CA ILE A 244 -19.94 1.58 21.06
C ILE A 244 -19.06 2.22 19.98
N LEU A 245 -18.35 1.40 19.20
CA LEU A 245 -17.52 1.87 18.09
C LEU A 245 -18.34 2.57 17.00
N CYS A 246 -19.51 2.02 16.63
CA CYS A 246 -20.42 2.64 15.67
C CYS A 246 -20.98 3.98 16.18
N CYS A 247 -21.30 4.07 17.47
CA CYS A 247 -21.72 5.32 18.11
C CYS A 247 -20.59 6.36 18.09
N LEU A 248 -19.38 5.98 18.47
CA LEU A 248 -18.19 6.85 18.42
C LEU A 248 -17.94 7.34 16.99
N LEU A 249 -18.00 6.45 16.00
CA LEU A 249 -17.83 6.82 14.59
C LEU A 249 -18.88 7.83 14.14
N LYS A 250 -20.16 7.64 14.50
CA LYS A 250 -21.22 8.61 14.21
C LYS A 250 -20.97 9.97 14.84
N VAL A 251 -20.48 10.01 16.08
CA VAL A 251 -20.16 11.26 16.78
C VAL A 251 -19.00 11.96 16.10
N VAL A 252 -17.91 11.23 15.80
CA VAL A 252 -16.76 11.76 15.07
C VAL A 252 -17.17 12.28 13.70
N CYS A 253 -17.97 11.55 12.94
CA CYS A 253 -18.50 12.00 11.64
C CYS A 253 -19.37 13.27 11.76
N ARG A 254 -20.18 13.42 12.82
CA ARG A 254 -20.93 14.67 13.05
C ARG A 254 -20.01 15.83 13.42
N VAL A 255 -19.08 15.61 14.34
CA VAL A 255 -18.14 16.65 14.82
C VAL A 255 -17.24 17.11 13.69
N LEU A 256 -16.80 16.20 12.80
CA LEU A 256 -16.02 16.54 11.61
C LEU A 256 -16.88 17.15 10.48
N GLY A 257 -18.17 16.80 10.41
CA GLY A 257 -19.10 17.31 9.41
C GLY A 257 -19.39 18.80 9.54
N ILE A 258 -19.33 19.35 10.76
CA ILE A 258 -19.53 20.79 11.03
C ILE A 258 -18.39 21.65 10.42
N PRO A 259 -17.10 21.43 10.76
CA PRO A 259 -16.00 22.19 10.18
C PRO A 259 -15.84 21.94 8.67
N VAL A 260 -16.16 20.73 8.19
CA VAL A 260 -16.13 20.43 6.74
C VAL A 260 -17.21 21.21 5.98
N ARG A 261 -18.46 21.28 6.49
CA ARG A 261 -19.51 22.10 5.86
C ARG A 261 -19.18 23.58 5.88
N VAL A 262 -18.65 24.09 6.98
CA VAL A 262 -18.19 25.48 7.07
C VAL A 262 -17.06 25.76 6.08
N LEU A 263 -16.12 24.83 5.90
CA LEU A 263 -15.06 24.96 4.89
C LEU A 263 -15.61 24.95 3.46
N VAL A 264 -16.60 24.10 3.18
CA VAL A 264 -17.26 24.05 1.87
C VAL A 264 -18.03 25.33 1.60
N ASP A 265 -18.76 25.88 2.58
CA ASP A 265 -19.48 27.15 2.47
C ASP A 265 -18.54 28.36 2.31
N VAL A 266 -17.40 28.34 2.98
CA VAL A 266 -16.34 29.36 2.81
C VAL A 266 -15.64 29.23 1.46
N ALA A 267 -15.53 28.02 0.90
CA ALA A 267 -14.93 27.77 -0.41
C ALA A 267 -15.88 28.08 -1.58
N THR A 268 -17.20 27.96 -1.41
CA THR A 268 -18.20 28.35 -2.43
C THR A 268 -18.39 29.86 -2.52
N PHE A 269 -18.16 30.60 -1.43
CA PHE A 269 -18.25 32.07 -1.39
C PHE A 269 -17.36 32.81 -2.43
N PRO A 270 -16.06 32.47 -2.59
CA PRO A 270 -15.21 33.05 -3.64
C PRO A 270 -15.57 32.55 -5.05
N VAL A 271 -16.14 31.35 -5.19
CA VAL A 271 -16.51 30.80 -6.51
C VAL A 271 -17.70 31.54 -7.11
N TYR A 272 -18.71 31.89 -6.29
CA TYR A 272 -19.85 32.68 -6.74
C TYR A 272 -19.49 34.15 -7.06
N THR A 273 -18.57 34.74 -6.30
CA THR A 273 -18.13 36.12 -6.54
C THR A 273 -17.21 36.22 -7.76
N ILE A 274 -16.28 35.27 -7.98
CA ILE A 274 -15.45 35.21 -9.18
C ILE A 274 -16.29 34.91 -10.45
N GLY A 275 -17.41 34.18 -10.32
CA GLY A 275 -18.33 33.92 -11.43
C GLY A 275 -19.15 35.14 -11.89
N ALA A 276 -19.41 36.10 -11.00
CA ALA A 276 -20.20 37.31 -11.32
C ALA A 276 -19.36 38.44 -11.96
N VAL A 277 -18.07 38.53 -11.62
CA VAL A 277 -17.14 39.55 -12.14
C VAL A 277 -17.03 39.57 -13.68
N PRO A 278 -16.89 38.44 -14.40
CA PRO A 278 -16.78 38.48 -15.86
C PRO A 278 -18.08 38.93 -16.56
N ILE A 279 -19.25 38.73 -15.96
CA ILE A 279 -20.53 39.17 -16.53
C ILE A 279 -20.63 40.69 -16.48
N VAL A 280 -20.31 41.29 -15.33
CA VAL A 280 -20.32 42.75 -15.16
C VAL A 280 -19.23 43.42 -16.01
N CYS A 281 -18.03 42.82 -16.10
CA CYS A 281 -16.98 43.32 -16.99
C CYS A 281 -17.38 43.25 -18.47
N ARG A 282 -18.10 42.21 -18.89
CA ARG A 282 -18.61 42.08 -20.28
C ARG A 282 -19.62 43.19 -20.59
N ASP A 283 -20.54 43.47 -19.69
CA ASP A 283 -21.56 44.51 -19.90
C ASP A 283 -20.94 45.92 -19.92
N ILE A 284 -19.94 46.18 -19.07
CA ILE A 284 -19.19 47.44 -19.08
C ILE A 284 -18.40 47.60 -20.38
N ALA A 285 -17.77 46.53 -20.87
CA ALA A 285 -17.01 46.57 -22.13
C ALA A 285 -17.91 46.79 -23.36
N VAL A 286 -19.08 46.15 -23.40
CA VAL A 286 -20.08 46.35 -24.46
C VAL A 286 -20.67 47.77 -24.39
N GLY A 287 -20.93 48.29 -23.18
CA GLY A 287 -21.38 49.68 -22.97
C GLY A 287 -20.35 50.72 -23.43
N LEU A 288 -19.08 50.55 -23.05
CA LEU A 288 -17.97 51.41 -23.52
C LEU A 288 -17.78 51.32 -25.03
N GLY A 289 -17.86 50.12 -25.61
CA GLY A 289 -17.79 49.93 -27.06
C GLY A 289 -18.90 50.66 -27.80
N GLY A 290 -20.14 50.61 -27.29
CA GLY A 290 -21.28 51.32 -27.88
C GLY A 290 -21.11 52.84 -27.85
N ILE A 291 -20.56 53.41 -26.76
CA ILE A 291 -20.28 54.85 -26.66
C ILE A 291 -19.21 55.26 -27.67
N ILE A 292 -18.15 54.47 -27.82
CA ILE A 292 -17.09 54.74 -28.80
C ILE A 292 -17.64 54.69 -30.23
N SER A 293 -18.49 53.71 -30.56
CA SER A 293 -19.15 53.62 -31.87
C SER A 293 -20.02 54.84 -32.16
N LEU A 294 -20.83 55.30 -31.20
CA LEU A 294 -21.64 56.51 -31.37
C LEU A 294 -20.79 57.77 -31.60
N LEU A 295 -19.63 57.85 -30.94
CA LEU A 295 -18.68 58.95 -31.10
C LEU A 295 -18.09 58.99 -32.51
N PHE A 296 -17.72 57.83 -33.05
CA PHE A 296 -17.25 57.71 -34.44
C PHE A 296 -18.36 58.01 -35.44
N ASP A 297 -19.57 57.45 -35.28
CA ASP A 297 -20.69 57.72 -36.19
C ASP A 297 -21.07 59.21 -36.21
N THR A 298 -21.01 59.88 -35.05
CA THR A 298 -21.26 61.32 -34.97
C THR A 298 -20.15 62.12 -35.66
N ALA A 299 -18.88 61.74 -35.47
CA ALA A 299 -17.74 62.38 -36.12
C ALA A 299 -17.76 62.18 -37.65
N PHE A 300 -18.03 60.97 -38.13
CA PHE A 300 -18.13 60.68 -39.56
C PHE A 300 -19.38 61.28 -40.18
N GLY A 301 -20.53 61.27 -39.48
CA GLY A 301 -21.76 61.90 -39.95
C GLY A 301 -21.63 63.42 -40.09
N THR A 302 -21.00 64.08 -39.12
CA THR A 302 -20.72 65.53 -39.21
C THR A 302 -19.71 65.85 -40.30
N MET A 303 -18.64 65.06 -40.44
CA MET A 303 -17.66 65.26 -41.50
C MET A 303 -18.24 65.00 -42.89
N GLY A 304 -19.10 63.97 -43.05
CA GLY A 304 -19.83 63.68 -44.28
C GLY A 304 -20.80 64.80 -44.67
N GLY A 305 -21.53 65.38 -43.71
CA GLY A 305 -22.38 66.54 -43.94
C GLY A 305 -21.58 67.79 -44.34
N LEU A 306 -20.41 68.00 -43.74
CA LEU A 306 -19.51 69.11 -44.08
C LEU A 306 -18.91 68.94 -45.47
N PHE A 307 -18.49 67.73 -45.84
CA PHE A 307 -18.03 67.41 -47.20
C PHE A 307 -19.14 67.60 -48.22
N GLN A 308 -20.39 67.21 -47.91
CA GLN A 308 -21.52 67.44 -48.79
C GLN A 308 -21.80 68.93 -48.97
N ALA A 309 -21.77 69.73 -47.89
CA ALA A 309 -21.94 71.18 -47.97
C ALA A 309 -20.84 71.83 -48.83
N ILE A 310 -19.56 71.47 -48.61
CA ILE A 310 -18.43 71.94 -49.42
C ILE A 310 -18.61 71.53 -50.88
N PHE A 311 -18.98 70.29 -51.17
CA PHE A 311 -19.19 69.82 -52.54
C PHE A 311 -20.36 70.57 -53.22
N THR A 312 -21.40 70.91 -52.46
CA THR A 312 -22.55 71.69 -52.97
C THR A 312 -22.14 73.13 -53.27
N VAL A 313 -21.33 73.75 -52.41
CA VAL A 313 -20.76 75.10 -52.61
C VAL A 313 -19.77 75.11 -53.79
N CYS A 314 -18.88 74.12 -53.89
CA CYS A 314 -17.98 73.95 -55.03
C CYS A 314 -18.74 73.71 -56.33
N LYS A 315 -19.84 72.95 -56.32
CA LYS A 315 -20.71 72.76 -57.48
C LYS A 315 -21.43 74.04 -57.87
N TRP A 316 -21.89 74.83 -56.90
CA TRP A 316 -22.52 76.13 -57.13
C TRP A 316 -21.54 77.16 -57.69
N ILE A 317 -20.31 77.21 -57.18
CA ILE A 317 -19.23 78.07 -57.70
C ILE A 317 -18.71 77.59 -59.07
N GLY A 318 -18.61 76.28 -59.29
CA GLY A 318 -18.28 75.70 -60.60
C GLY A 318 -19.33 76.05 -61.66
N TYR A 319 -20.62 76.03 -61.30
CA TYR A 319 -21.70 76.47 -62.19
C TYR A 319 -21.66 77.98 -62.48
N LYS A 320 -21.13 78.79 -61.55
CA LYS A 320 -21.03 80.25 -61.68
C LYS A 320 -19.84 80.71 -62.53
N MET A 321 -18.91 79.82 -62.89
CA MET A 321 -17.73 80.11 -63.71
C MET A 321 -17.83 79.60 -65.17
N THR A 322 -18.94 78.96 -65.57
CA THR A 322 -19.10 78.39 -66.93
C THR A 322 -20.40 78.83 -67.64
N PHE A 323 -20.82 80.09 -67.51
CA PHE A 323 -21.75 80.70 -68.44
C PHE A 323 -21.45 82.20 -68.60
N ASP A 324 -20.44 82.50 -69.39
CA ASP A 324 -20.39 83.68 -70.25
C ASP A 324 -19.65 83.25 -71.52
N ASN A 325 -20.39 82.69 -72.47
CA ASN A 325 -19.94 82.58 -73.86
C ASN A 325 -20.75 83.61 -74.67
N PRO A 326 -20.10 84.56 -75.36
CA PRO A 326 -20.78 85.64 -76.09
C PRO A 326 -21.16 85.19 -77.50
N GLY A 327 -22.32 85.64 -78.02
CA GLY A 327 -22.56 85.63 -79.47
C GLY A 327 -24.00 85.44 -79.94
N GLU A 328 -24.80 86.50 -79.88
CA GLU A 328 -25.70 87.05 -80.93
C GLU A 328 -25.82 88.55 -80.53
N LEU A 329 -25.39 89.57 -81.28
CA LEU A 329 -25.26 89.83 -82.72
C LEU A 329 -23.81 89.89 -83.23
#